data_AF-A0A9D7ASE9-F1
#
_entry.id   AF-A0A9D7ASE9-F1
#
_cell.length_a   1.000
_cell.length_b   1.000
_cell.length_c   1.000
_cell.angle_alpha   90.00
_cell.angle_beta   90.00
_cell.angle_gamma   90.00
#
_symmetry.space_group_name_H-M   'P 1'
#
loop_
_entity.id
_entity.type
_entity.pdbx_description
1 polymer ?
#
loop_
_entity_poly.entity_id
_entity_poly.type
_entity_poly.pdbx_seq_one_letter_code
_entity_poly.pdbx_strand_id
1 'polypeptide(L)'
;MQAWAAAWNRKDLSAYLGAYSEKFVPPQGLSHAAWETLRKKRLSKQGNLTATLTNIKTVSCAGGATEMTFTQSYGSDDYRDVVEKTLAMEFNKGAWKITRETVTKGRTY
;
A
#
# COMPACT_ATOMS: atom_id res chain seq x y z
N MET A 1 -5.56 -5.73 5.84
CA MET A 1 -5.31 -5.52 4.40
C MET A 1 -6.55 -5.07 3.63
N GLN A 2 -7.69 -5.75 3.75
CA GLN A 2 -8.95 -5.29 3.12
C GLN A 2 -9.37 -3.87 3.55
N ALA A 3 -9.22 -3.54 4.85
CA ALA A 3 -9.47 -2.18 5.35
C ALA A 3 -8.57 -1.12 4.69
N TRP A 4 -7.31 -1.46 4.40
CA TRP A 4 -6.35 -0.59 3.72
C TRP A 4 -6.75 -0.36 2.26
N ALA A 5 -7.17 -1.42 1.54
CA ALA A 5 -7.71 -1.31 0.19
C ALA A 5 -9.00 -0.47 0.14
N ALA A 6 -9.90 -0.67 1.12
CA ALA A 6 -11.13 0.09 1.24
C ALA A 6 -10.87 1.57 1.55
N ALA A 7 -9.92 1.88 2.44
CA ALA A 7 -9.48 3.25 2.70
C ALA A 7 -8.92 3.90 1.44
N TRP A 8 -8.12 3.16 0.65
CA TRP A 8 -7.62 3.63 -0.64
C TRP A 8 -8.78 3.97 -1.59
N ASN A 9 -9.73 3.06 -1.80
CA ASN A 9 -10.87 3.29 -2.70
C ASN A 9 -11.75 4.47 -2.26
N ARG A 10 -11.90 4.67 -0.95
CA ARG A 10 -12.65 5.80 -0.39
C ARG A 10 -11.87 7.11 -0.38
N LYS A 11 -10.61 7.12 -0.87
CA LYS A 11 -9.70 8.28 -0.78
C LYS A 11 -9.49 8.75 0.68
N ASP A 12 -9.66 7.85 1.65
CA ASP A 12 -9.48 8.12 3.06
C ASP A 12 -7.99 8.09 3.41
N LEU A 13 -7.36 9.25 3.28
CA LEU A 13 -5.94 9.43 3.55
C LEU A 13 -5.58 9.16 5.00
N SER A 14 -6.47 9.48 5.95
CA SER A 14 -6.19 9.30 7.37
C SER A 14 -6.12 7.81 7.74
N ALA A 15 -7.13 7.04 7.32
CA ALA A 15 -7.14 5.60 7.56
C ALA A 15 -6.02 4.88 6.77
N TYR A 16 -5.72 5.36 5.56
CA TYR A 16 -4.65 4.81 4.73
C TYR A 16 -3.28 5.03 5.36
N LEU A 17 -2.93 6.28 5.69
CA LEU A 17 -1.64 6.64 6.29
C LEU A 17 -1.51 6.07 7.70
N GLY A 18 -2.62 5.98 8.45
CA GLY A 18 -2.67 5.34 9.75
C GLY A 18 -2.33 3.84 9.73
N ALA A 19 -2.34 3.18 8.58
CA ALA A 19 -1.90 1.78 8.45
C ALA A 19 -0.36 1.65 8.42
N TYR A 20 0.38 2.73 8.20
CA TYR A 20 1.84 2.72 8.11
C TYR A 20 2.48 2.95 9.49
N SER A 21 3.64 2.32 9.71
CA SER A 21 4.48 2.54 10.89
C SER A 21 5.29 3.83 10.72
N GLU A 22 5.65 4.51 11.81
CA GLU A 22 6.59 5.65 11.75
C GLU A 22 7.97 5.24 11.23
N LYS A 23 8.32 3.95 11.37
CA LYS A 23 9.53 3.34 10.82
C LYS A 23 9.37 2.91 9.36
N PHE A 24 8.29 3.29 8.69
CA PHE A 24 8.05 2.91 7.30
C PHE A 24 9.18 3.41 6.42
N VAL A 25 9.79 2.49 5.67
CA VAL A 25 10.80 2.81 4.65
C VAL A 25 10.13 2.79 3.29
N PRO A 26 9.91 3.96 2.66
CA PRO A 26 9.32 4.02 1.34
C PRO A 26 10.22 3.35 0.30
N PRO A 27 9.62 2.78 -0.76
CA PRO A 27 10.39 2.28 -1.89
C PRO A 27 11.14 3.42 -2.60
N GLN A 28 12.21 3.07 -3.31
CA GLN A 28 13.05 3.98 -4.12
C GLN A 28 13.83 5.04 -3.32
N GLY A 29 14.03 4.85 -2.01
CA GLY A 29 14.81 5.79 -1.19
C GLY A 29 14.10 7.13 -0.94
N LEU A 30 12.79 7.21 -1.21
CA LEU A 30 12.00 8.39 -0.91
C LEU A 30 11.90 8.58 0.61
N SER A 31 11.86 9.84 1.04
CA SER A 31 11.51 10.15 2.43
C SER A 31 10.02 9.89 2.68
N HIS A 32 9.65 9.59 3.92
CA HIS A 32 8.25 9.36 4.31
C HIS A 32 7.33 10.50 3.85
N ALA A 33 7.76 11.76 4.05
CA ALA A 33 7.02 12.95 3.63
C ALA A 33 6.86 13.08 2.10
N ALA A 34 7.90 12.77 1.33
CA ALA A 34 7.83 12.80 -0.13
C ALA A 34 6.89 11.71 -0.67
N TRP A 35 6.99 10.50 -0.12
CA TRP A 35 6.09 9.39 -0.45
C TRP A 35 4.63 9.72 -0.10
N GLU A 36 4.39 10.28 1.07
CA GLU A 36 3.05 10.69 1.52
C GLU A 36 2.47 11.75 0.58
N THR A 37 3.26 12.74 0.17
CA THR A 37 2.82 13.79 -0.77
C THR A 37 2.47 13.20 -2.13
N LEU A 38 3.29 12.29 -2.67
CA LEU A 38 3.01 11.59 -3.92
C LEU A 38 1.72 10.76 -3.84
N ARG A 39 1.52 10.04 -2.74
CA ARG A 39 0.31 9.25 -2.50
C ARG A 39 -0.91 10.17 -2.37
N LYS A 40 -0.83 11.23 -1.57
CA LYS A 40 -1.90 12.24 -1.43
C LYS A 40 -2.31 12.79 -2.78
N LYS A 41 -1.35 13.19 -3.61
CA LYS A 41 -1.62 13.71 -4.96
C LYS A 41 -2.31 12.69 -5.87
N ARG A 42 -1.92 11.42 -5.80
CA ARG A 42 -2.56 10.34 -6.58
C ARG A 42 -3.98 10.06 -6.10
N LEU A 43 -4.18 10.00 -4.78
CA LEU A 43 -5.49 9.78 -4.15
C LEU A 43 -6.43 10.97 -4.30
N SER A 44 -5.91 12.20 -4.36
CA SER A 44 -6.68 13.43 -4.55
C SER A 44 -7.07 13.69 -6.02
N LYS A 45 -6.60 12.87 -6.97
CA LYS A 45 -6.96 13.02 -8.38
C LYS A 45 -8.48 12.87 -8.53
N GLN A 46 -9.10 13.78 -9.27
CA GLN A 46 -10.51 13.66 -9.67
C GLN A 46 -10.68 12.49 -10.64
N GLY A 47 -11.82 11.83 -10.55
CA GLY A 47 -12.12 10.60 -11.29
C GLY A 47 -12.38 9.41 -10.36
N ASN A 48 -12.98 8.37 -10.95
CA ASN A 48 -13.19 7.11 -10.27
C ASN A 48 -11.86 6.37 -10.17
N LEU A 49 -11.51 5.98 -8.95
CA LEU A 49 -10.33 5.16 -8.68
C LEU A 49 -10.83 3.82 -8.16
N THR A 50 -10.34 2.75 -8.78
CA THR A 50 -10.59 1.38 -8.38
C THR A 50 -9.24 0.72 -8.13
N ALA A 51 -8.92 0.54 -6.86
CA ALA A 51 -7.81 -0.28 -6.40
C ALA A 51 -8.36 -1.61 -5.90
N THR A 52 -8.12 -2.67 -6.66
CA THR A 52 -8.49 -4.04 -6.28
C THR A 52 -7.24 -4.82 -5.92
N LEU A 53 -7.27 -5.51 -4.77
CA LEU A 53 -6.21 -6.43 -4.38
C LEU A 53 -6.66 -7.85 -4.68
N THR A 54 -5.90 -8.57 -5.50
CA THR A 54 -6.13 -9.97 -5.83
C THR A 54 -4.90 -10.79 -5.47
N ASN A 55 -5.06 -12.11 -5.44
CA ASN A 55 -3.95 -13.05 -5.22
C ASN A 55 -3.14 -12.77 -3.94
N ILE A 56 -3.83 -12.39 -2.86
CA ILE A 56 -3.20 -12.11 -1.56
C ILE A 56 -2.66 -13.42 -0.99
N LYS A 57 -1.35 -13.50 -0.78
CA LYS A 57 -0.64 -14.62 -0.19
C LYS A 57 0.22 -14.14 0.96
N THR A 58 0.19 -14.84 2.07
CA THR A 58 1.12 -14.62 3.17
C THR A 58 2.42 -15.35 2.84
N VAL A 59 3.53 -14.62 2.72
CA VAL A 59 4.87 -15.17 2.48
C VAL A 59 5.45 -15.71 3.78
N SER A 60 5.33 -14.91 4.84
CA SER A 60 5.87 -15.26 6.16
C SER A 60 5.04 -14.63 7.27
N CYS A 61 4.99 -15.28 8.42
CA CYS A 61 4.40 -14.74 9.65
C CYS A 61 5.17 -15.35 10.82
N ALA A 62 6.06 -14.59 11.43
CA ALA A 62 6.92 -15.06 12.53
C ALA A 62 7.23 -13.91 13.50
N GLY A 63 7.10 -14.18 14.81
CA GLY A 63 7.59 -13.28 15.86
C GLY A 63 6.98 -11.88 15.87
N GLY A 64 5.75 -11.71 15.37
CA GLY A 64 5.12 -10.40 15.26
C GLY A 64 5.48 -9.63 14.00
N ALA A 65 6.22 -10.21 13.04
CA ALA A 65 6.37 -9.70 11.69
C ALA A 65 5.64 -10.61 10.70
N THR A 66 5.00 -10.02 9.69
CA THR A 66 4.40 -10.76 8.59
C THR A 66 4.72 -10.11 7.26
N GLU A 67 5.02 -10.92 6.27
CA GLU A 67 5.15 -10.48 4.89
C GLU A 67 4.03 -11.06 4.05
N MET A 68 3.41 -10.20 3.26
CA MET A 68 2.30 -10.57 2.38
C MET A 68 2.59 -10.05 0.98
N THR A 69 2.37 -10.91 -0.01
CA THR A 69 2.43 -10.57 -1.43
C THR A 69 1.02 -10.54 -2.02
N PHE A 70 0.74 -9.58 -2.87
CA PHE A 70 -0.55 -9.45 -3.55
C PHE A 70 -0.39 -8.73 -4.88
N THR A 71 -1.35 -8.95 -5.77
CA THR A 71 -1.48 -8.23 -7.02
C THR A 71 -2.42 -7.06 -6.80
N GLN A 72 -1.91 -5.83 -6.95
CA GLN A 72 -2.71 -4.61 -6.95
C GLN A 72 -3.05 -4.24 -8.39
N SER A 73 -4.33 -4.30 -8.71
CA SER A 73 -4.88 -3.73 -9.94
C SER A 73 -5.39 -2.33 -9.64
N TYR A 74 -4.74 -1.34 -10.20
CA TYR A 74 -5.13 0.06 -10.16
C TYR A 74 -5.85 0.42 -11.46
N GLY A 75 -7.04 0.98 -11.36
CA GLY A 75 -7.80 1.52 -12.48
C GLY A 75 -8.28 2.93 -12.16
N SER A 76 -8.09 3.83 -13.09
CA SER A 76 -8.69 5.16 -13.13
C SER A 76 -9.19 5.44 -14.55
N ASP A 77 -9.95 6.52 -14.72
CA ASP A 77 -10.60 6.86 -16.00
C ASP A 77 -9.61 6.91 -17.18
N ASP A 78 -8.36 7.32 -16.94
CA ASP A 78 -7.32 7.49 -17.97
C ASP A 78 -6.12 6.56 -17.81
N TYR A 79 -6.06 5.74 -16.76
CA TYR A 79 -4.88 4.93 -16.45
C TYR A 79 -5.24 3.63 -15.75
N ARG A 80 -4.67 2.52 -16.24
CA ARG A 80 -4.77 1.20 -15.62
C ARG A 80 -3.39 0.60 -15.47
N ASP A 81 -3.14 0.01 -14.31
CA ASP A 81 -1.88 -0.62 -13.99
C ASP A 81 -2.12 -1.84 -13.10
N VAL A 82 -1.26 -2.85 -13.24
CA VAL A 82 -1.31 -4.07 -12.45
C VAL A 82 0.11 -4.36 -11.97
N VAL A 83 0.29 -4.29 -10.66
CA VAL A 83 1.58 -4.47 -10.00
C VAL A 83 1.49 -5.52 -8.91
N GLU A 84 2.50 -6.37 -8.82
CA GLU A 84 2.70 -7.24 -7.67
C GLU A 84 3.53 -6.52 -6.63
N LYS A 85 3.02 -6.54 -5.40
CA LYS A 85 3.63 -5.89 -4.25
C LYS A 85 3.79 -6.86 -3.11
N THR A 86 4.89 -6.70 -2.39
CA THR A 86 5.14 -7.32 -1.10
C THR A 86 5.09 -6.24 -0.03
N LEU A 87 4.19 -6.41 0.95
CA LEU A 87 4.12 -5.61 2.15
C LEU A 87 4.71 -6.39 3.31
N ALA A 88 5.70 -5.81 3.98
CA ALA A 88 6.12 -6.26 5.31
C ALA A 88 5.36 -5.43 6.35
N MET A 89 4.78 -6.13 7.33
CA MET A 89 4.03 -5.56 8.42
C MET A 89 4.57 -6.08 9.74
N GLU A 90 4.52 -5.24 10.77
CA GLU A 90 4.83 -5.60 12.14
C GLU A 90 3.57 -5.45 13.00
N PHE A 91 3.39 -6.33 13.96
CA PHE A 91 2.35 -6.23 14.97
C PHE A 91 2.87 -5.33 16.09
N ASN A 92 2.38 -4.10 16.14
CA ASN A 92 2.83 -3.08 17.07
C ASN A 92 1.63 -2.53 17.85
N LYS A 93 1.70 -2.55 19.18
CA LYS A 93 0.66 -2.02 20.09
C LYS A 93 -0.77 -2.49 19.77
N GLY A 94 -0.93 -3.77 19.41
CA GLY A 94 -2.26 -4.35 19.12
C GLY A 94 -2.78 -4.14 17.71
N ALA A 95 -2.01 -3.51 16.82
CA ALA A 95 -2.38 -3.27 15.42
C ALA A 95 -1.26 -3.69 14.46
N TRP A 96 -1.64 -4.20 13.29
CA TRP A 96 -0.70 -4.45 12.21
C TRP A 96 -0.34 -3.14 11.51
N LYS A 97 0.95 -2.82 11.48
CA LYS A 97 1.50 -1.61 10.86
C LYS A 97 2.44 -1.98 9.73
N ILE A 98 2.30 -1.32 8.59
CA ILE A 98 3.15 -1.54 7.42
C ILE A 98 4.51 -0.89 7.67
N THR A 99 5.59 -1.67 7.61
CA THR A 99 6.97 -1.19 7.79
C THR A 99 7.71 -1.07 6.46
N ARG A 100 7.31 -1.83 5.43
CA ARG A 100 7.96 -1.77 4.13
C ARG A 100 7.00 -2.15 3.00
N GLU A 101 7.06 -1.41 1.90
CA GLU A 101 6.34 -1.69 0.66
C GLU A 101 7.37 -1.87 -0.45
N THR A 102 7.38 -3.04 -1.08
CA THR A 102 8.27 -3.35 -2.22
C THR A 102 7.44 -3.75 -3.42
N VAL A 103 7.65 -3.11 -4.57
CA VAL A 103 7.06 -3.55 -5.84
C VAL A 103 7.96 -4.63 -6.42
N THR A 104 7.47 -5.86 -6.45
CA THR A 104 8.22 -7.05 -6.88
C THR A 104 8.09 -7.30 -8.38
N LYS A 105 6.96 -6.93 -8.97
CA LYS A 105 6.68 -7.10 -10.40
C LYS A 105 5.69 -6.06 -10.90
N GLY A 106 5.85 -5.59 -12.14
CA GLY A 106 4.94 -4.64 -12.78
C GLY A 106 5.65 -3.35 -13.24
N ARG A 107 5.00 -2.63 -14.15
CA ARG A 107 5.55 -1.42 -14.79
C ARG A 107 5.45 -0.26 -13.80
N THR A 108 6.57 0.05 -13.16
CA THR A 108 6.73 1.31 -12.41
C THR A 108 6.95 2.43 -13.42
N TYR A 109 5.84 3.04 -13.88
CA TYR A 109 5.90 4.30 -14.62
C TYR A 109 5.79 5.50 -13.68
#